data_AF-A0A0D8PQ73-F1
#
_entry.id   AF-A0A0D8PQ73-F1
#
_cell.length_a   1.000
_cell.length_b   1.000
_cell.length_c   1.000
_cell.angle_alpha   90.00
_cell.angle_beta   90.00
_cell.angle_gamma   90.00
#
_symmetry.space_group_name_H-M   'P 1'
#
loop_
_entity.id
_entity.type
_entity.pdbx_description
1 polymer ?
#
loop_
_entity_poly.entity_id
_entity_poly.type
_entity_poly.pdbx_seq_one_letter_code
_entity_poly.pdbx_strand_id
1 'polypeptide(L)'
;MCCLLQSYVVHADPVDTTVVKMLSVPSAMKQLESDGYYDFRMIKIERKHNEIAVKARNRVGDSVELEMDLYSGIILHEKTHGEEIQ
;
A
#
# COMPACT_ATOMS: atom_id res chain seq x y z
N MET A 1 -22.06 -9.93 53.50
CA MET A 1 -21.74 -8.80 52.60
C MET A 1 -21.46 -9.37 51.22
N CYS A 2 -22.35 -9.18 50.25
CA CYS A 2 -22.20 -9.67 48.88
C CYS A 2 -22.17 -8.44 47.97
N CYS A 3 -21.01 -8.12 47.41
CA CYS A 3 -20.86 -6.99 46.49
C CYS A 3 -21.40 -7.41 45.11
N LEU A 4 -22.49 -6.77 44.69
CA LEU A 4 -23.01 -6.89 43.32
C LEU A 4 -22.07 -6.12 42.38
N LEU A 5 -21.34 -6.85 41.54
CA LEU A 5 -20.53 -6.27 40.47
C LEU A 5 -21.46 -5.79 39.36
N GLN A 6 -21.60 -4.47 39.22
CA GLN A 6 -22.37 -3.83 38.17
C GLN A 6 -21.49 -3.76 36.92
N SER A 7 -21.78 -4.57 35.90
CA SER A 7 -21.12 -4.50 34.60
C SER A 7 -21.78 -3.42 33.74
N TYR A 8 -21.02 -2.41 33.37
CA TYR A 8 -21.45 -1.37 32.42
C TYR A 8 -21.16 -1.87 31.01
N VAL A 9 -22.18 -1.88 30.15
CA VAL A 9 -21.99 -2.07 28.71
C VAL A 9 -21.51 -0.74 28.14
N VAL A 10 -20.24 -0.69 27.75
CA VAL A 10 -19.72 0.43 26.96
C VAL A 10 -20.12 0.19 25.50
N HIS A 11 -21.01 1.03 24.99
CA HIS A 11 -21.26 1.11 23.56
C HIS A 11 -20.11 1.91 22.94
N ALA A 12 -19.31 1.26 22.08
CA ALA A 12 -18.34 1.95 21.25
C ALA A 12 -19.08 2.76 20.17
N ASP A 13 -18.54 3.92 19.83
CA ASP A 13 -19.06 4.71 18.71
C ASP A 13 -19.02 3.89 17.41
N PRO A 14 -20.03 4.00 16.54
CA PRO A 14 -20.05 3.30 15.27
C PRO A 14 -18.84 3.72 14.43
N VAL A 15 -18.10 2.73 13.92
CA VAL A 15 -16.98 2.99 13.00
C VAL A 15 -17.54 3.62 11.74
N ASP A 16 -17.03 4.81 11.40
CA ASP A 16 -17.36 5.47 10.15
C ASP A 16 -16.87 4.62 8.96
N THR A 17 -17.84 4.10 8.20
CA THR A 17 -17.59 3.25 7.02
C THR A 17 -17.47 4.06 5.73
N THR A 18 -17.62 5.38 5.79
CA THR A 18 -17.52 6.27 4.61
C THR A 18 -16.08 6.61 4.24
N VAL A 19 -15.10 6.15 5.01
CA VAL A 19 -13.68 6.38 4.73
C VAL A 19 -13.27 5.60 3.48
N VAL A 20 -12.98 6.32 2.39
CA VAL A 20 -12.35 5.74 1.20
C VAL A 20 -11.05 5.08 1.65
N LYS A 21 -11.03 3.75 1.62
CA LYS A 21 -9.95 2.96 2.19
C LYS A 21 -8.73 3.00 1.28
N MET A 22 -7.68 3.68 1.74
CA MET A 22 -6.37 3.65 1.09
C MET A 22 -5.86 2.20 0.99
N LEU A 23 -5.18 1.90 -0.11
CA LEU A 23 -4.50 0.64 -0.32
C LEU A 23 -3.36 0.50 0.71
N SER A 24 -3.33 -0.64 1.39
CA SER A 24 -2.22 -0.95 2.30
C SER A 24 -0.98 -1.35 1.51
N VAL A 25 0.21 -1.06 2.03
CA VAL A 25 1.47 -1.49 1.42
C VAL A 25 1.50 -3.01 1.14
N PRO A 26 1.08 -3.89 2.08
CA PRO A 26 1.02 -5.33 1.78
C PRO A 26 0.08 -5.69 0.62
N SER A 27 -1.07 -5.02 0.52
CA SER A 27 -2.01 -5.22 -0.59
C SER A 27 -1.41 -4.78 -1.93
N ALA A 28 -0.74 -3.62 -1.92
CA ALA A 28 -0.01 -3.09 -3.07
C ALA A 28 1.09 -4.05 -3.54
N MET A 29 1.94 -4.55 -2.65
CA MET A 29 3.01 -5.46 -3.02
C MET A 29 2.45 -6.77 -3.55
N LYS A 30 1.39 -7.32 -2.94
CA LYS A 30 0.74 -8.54 -3.43
C LYS A 30 0.19 -8.39 -4.85
N GLN A 31 -0.34 -7.20 -5.18
CA GLN A 31 -0.79 -6.91 -6.54
C GLN A 31 0.39 -6.85 -7.51
N LEU A 32 1.46 -6.13 -7.15
CA LEU A 32 2.67 -6.07 -7.97
C LEU A 32 3.33 -7.44 -8.16
N GLU A 33 3.33 -8.31 -7.13
CA GLU A 33 3.77 -9.71 -7.24
C GLU A 33 2.93 -10.49 -8.25
N SER A 34 1.60 -10.33 -8.20
CA SER A 34 0.69 -10.94 -9.17
C SER A 34 0.93 -10.43 -10.59
N ASP A 35 1.37 -9.18 -10.73
CA ASP A 35 1.75 -8.57 -12.01
C ASP A 35 3.16 -8.98 -12.46
N GLY A 36 3.90 -9.73 -11.64
CA GLY A 36 5.20 -10.31 -11.96
C GLY A 36 6.40 -9.44 -11.60
N TYR A 37 6.19 -8.42 -10.76
CA TYR A 37 7.27 -7.68 -10.14
C TYR A 37 7.77 -8.39 -8.88
N TYR A 38 9.04 -8.18 -8.54
CA TYR A 38 9.65 -8.77 -7.35
C TYR A 38 10.80 -7.90 -6.83
N ASP A 39 11.44 -8.30 -5.72
CA ASP A 39 12.57 -7.55 -5.12
C ASP A 39 12.20 -6.09 -4.76
N PHE A 40 11.07 -5.92 -4.06
CA PHE A 40 10.55 -4.59 -3.67
C PHE A 40 11.47 -3.89 -2.67
N ARG A 41 11.79 -2.63 -2.97
CA ARG A 41 12.67 -1.75 -2.21
C ARG A 41 12.13 -0.32 -2.24
N MET A 42 12.58 0.49 -1.30
CA MET A 42 12.28 1.94 -1.25
C MET A 42 10.78 2.26 -1.39
N ILE A 43 9.91 1.49 -0.72
CA ILE A 43 8.46 1.72 -0.75
C ILE A 43 8.14 3.03 -0.03
N LYS A 44 7.45 3.95 -0.71
CA LYS A 44 7.09 5.26 -0.19
C LYS A 44 5.64 5.58 -0.52
N ILE A 45 4.90 6.12 0.46
CA ILE A 45 3.52 6.61 0.27
C ILE A 45 3.57 8.13 0.12
N GLU A 46 3.13 8.62 -1.04
CA GLU A 46 3.05 10.04 -1.39
C GLU A 46 1.60 10.52 -1.32
N ARG A 47 1.14 10.91 -0.12
CA ARG A 47 -0.24 11.38 0.11
C ARG A 47 -0.59 12.65 -0.65
N LYS A 48 0.40 13.46 -1.03
CA LYS A 48 0.18 14.70 -1.79
C LYS A 48 -0.30 14.41 -3.22
N HIS A 49 0.17 13.31 -3.81
CA HIS A 49 -0.19 12.88 -5.16
C HIS A 49 -1.12 11.65 -5.15
N ASN A 50 -1.44 11.11 -3.97
CA ASN A 50 -2.20 9.88 -3.80
C ASN A 50 -1.54 8.68 -4.48
N GLU A 51 -0.24 8.50 -4.22
CA GLU A 51 0.56 7.49 -4.91
C GLU A 51 1.37 6.63 -3.93
N ILE A 52 1.75 5.44 -4.38
CA ILE A 52 2.74 4.55 -3.78
C ILE A 52 3.88 4.42 -4.78
N ALA A 53 5.06 4.92 -4.42
CA ALA A 53 6.28 4.75 -5.20
C ALA A 53 7.05 3.52 -4.69
N VAL A 54 7.52 2.67 -5.60
CA VAL A 54 8.21 1.41 -5.27
C VAL A 54 9.34 1.18 -6.26
N LYS A 55 10.53 0.83 -5.77
CA LYS A 55 11.57 0.26 -6.63
C LYS A 55 11.44 -1.26 -6.64
N ALA A 56 11.43 -1.87 -7.80
CA ALA A 56 11.25 -3.30 -7.96
C ALA A 56 12.08 -3.82 -9.15
N ARG A 57 12.00 -5.12 -9.39
CA ARG A 57 12.39 -5.75 -10.65
C ARG A 57 11.16 -6.20 -11.41
N ASN A 58 11.16 -5.97 -12.72
CA ASN A 58 10.11 -6.48 -13.61
C ASN A 58 10.35 -7.95 -13.99
N ARG A 59 9.44 -8.53 -14.78
CA ARG A 59 9.50 -9.95 -15.20
C ARG A 59 10.78 -10.35 -15.95
N VAL A 60 11.43 -9.40 -16.61
CA VAL A 60 12.68 -9.64 -17.36
C VAL A 60 13.92 -9.42 -16.49
N GLY A 61 13.74 -8.91 -15.27
CA GLY A 61 14.79 -8.70 -14.29
C GLY A 61 15.36 -7.29 -14.24
N ASP A 62 14.83 -6.35 -15.01
CA ASP A 62 15.30 -4.96 -15.01
C ASP A 62 14.86 -4.23 -13.74
N SER A 63 15.72 -3.33 -13.26
CA SER A 63 15.37 -2.45 -12.15
C SER A 63 14.40 -1.36 -12.63
N VAL A 64 13.24 -1.28 -12.00
CA VAL A 64 12.17 -0.33 -12.33
C VAL A 64 11.73 0.46 -11.11
N GLU A 65 11.31 1.70 -11.33
CA GLU A 65 10.58 2.51 -10.37
C GLU A 65 9.12 2.59 -10.82
N LEU A 66 8.22 2.18 -9.93
CA LEU A 66 6.79 2.11 -10.14
C LEU A 66 6.10 3.18 -9.31
N GLU A 67 5.18 3.91 -9.93
CA GLU A 67 4.24 4.80 -9.26
C GLU A 67 2.84 4.21 -9.43
N MET A 68 2.17 3.96 -8.31
CA MET A 68 0.88 3.30 -8.28
C MET A 68 -0.15 4.14 -7.53
N ASP A 69 -1.37 4.22 -8.04
CA ASP A 69 -2.45 4.95 -7.37
C ASP A 69 -2.80 4.34 -6.00
N LEU A 70 -2.88 5.21 -4.99
CA LEU A 70 -3.03 4.84 -3.58
C LEU A 70 -4.40 4.23 -3.24
N TYR A 71 -5.40 4.35 -4.12
CA TYR A 71 -6.76 3.86 -3.84
C TYR A 71 -7.17 2.69 -4.74
N SER A 72 -6.81 2.73 -6.02
CA SER A 72 -7.15 1.74 -7.03
C SER A 72 -6.08 0.66 -7.20
N GLY A 73 -4.82 0.94 -6.85
CA GLY A 73 -3.70 0.05 -7.13
C GLY A 73 -3.33 -0.02 -8.61
N ILE A 74 -3.81 0.91 -9.45
CA ILE A 74 -3.42 0.98 -10.86
C ILE A 74 -1.99 1.56 -10.94
N ILE A 75 -1.11 0.91 -11.71
CA ILE A 75 0.21 1.44 -12.04
C ILE A 75 0.02 2.65 -12.96
N LEU A 76 0.44 3.82 -12.50
CA LEU A 76 0.38 5.08 -13.23
C LEU A 76 1.60 5.26 -14.12
N HIS A 77 2.79 4.93 -13.59
CA HIS A 77 4.05 5.02 -14.32
C HIS A 77 4.99 3.86 -13.96
N GLU A 78 5.73 3.40 -14.96
CA GLU A 78 6.88 2.51 -14.82
C GLU A 78 8.08 3.15 -15.51
N LYS A 79 9.17 3.33 -14.76
CA LYS A 79 10.42 3.87 -15.28
C LYS A 79 11.53 2.84 -15.08
N THR A 80 12.04 2.30 -16.18
CA THR A 80 13.24 1.47 -16.16
C THR A 80 14.46 2.34 -15.85
N HIS A 81 15.20 1.97 -14.81
CA HIS A 81 16.55 2.48 -14.61
C HIS A 81 17.47 1.78 -15.61
N GLY A 82 17.50 2.28 -16.85
CA GLY A 82 18.61 2.00 -17.76
C GLY A 82 19.88 2.58 -17.14
N GLU A 83 20.94 1.79 -17.07
CA GLU A 83 22.27 2.32 -16.77
C GLU A 83 22.55 3.44 -17.78
N GLU A 84 22.52 4.70 -17.34
CA GLU A 84 23.24 5.76 -18.03
C GLU A 84 24.73 5.40 -17.92
N ILE A 85 25.20 4.67 -18.92
CA ILE A 85 26.64 4.48 -19.17
C ILE A 85 27.17 5.88 -19.48
N GLN A 86 27.80 6.52 -18.51
CA GLN A 86 28.71 7.64 -18.74
C GLN A 86 30.05 7.12 -19.25
#